data_AF-A0A916PHQ8-F1
#
_entry.id   AF-A0A916PHQ8-F1
#
_cell.length_a   1.000
_cell.length_b   1.000
_cell.length_c   1.000
_cell.angle_alpha   90.00
_cell.angle_beta   90.00
_cell.angle_gamma   90.00
#
_symmetry.space_group_name_H-M   'P 1'
#
loop_
_entity.id
_entity.type
_entity.pdbx_description
1 polymer ?
#
loop_
_entity_poly.entity_id
_entity_poly.type
_entity_poly.pdbx_seq_one_letter_code
_entity_poly.pdbx_strand_id
1 'polypeptide(L)' 'MLGIPQAGEVNLQESLFDLGVDSMLALDLRNRLKRSIGATVSLATLMGDITGDGLVAKLEDADERSHTAQKVDISRD' A
#
# COMPACT_ATOMS: atom_id res chain seq x y z
N MET A 1 22.85 26.09 -3.59
CA MET A 1 21.66 25.72 -2.78
C MET A 1 20.96 24.61 -3.54
N LEU A 2 21.20 23.35 -3.17
CA LEU A 2 20.55 22.21 -3.84
C LEU A 2 19.06 22.32 -3.52
N GLY A 3 18.24 22.66 -4.52
CA GLY A 3 16.79 22.73 -4.44
C GLY A 3 16.16 21.34 -4.36
N ILE A 4 16.52 20.59 -3.32
CA ILE A 4 15.73 19.43 -2.91
C ILE A 4 14.51 20.05 -2.23
N PRO A 5 13.27 19.86 -2.75
CA PRO A 5 12.10 20.25 -2.00
C PRO A 5 12.23 19.56 -0.65
N GLN A 6 12.21 20.37 0.41
CA GLN A 6 12.12 19.87 1.78
C GLN A 6 11.00 18.84 1.73
N ALA A 7 11.20 17.66 2.31
CA ALA A 7 10.19 16.60 2.34
C ALA A 7 8.93 17.17 3.00
N GLY A 8 8.14 17.87 2.19
CA GLY A 8 6.90 18.51 2.56
C GLY A 8 5.99 17.37 2.94
N GLU A 9 5.24 17.59 3.99
CA GLU A 9 4.25 16.65 4.48
C GLU A 9 3.58 15.95 3.30
N VAL A 10 3.80 14.64 3.19
CA VAL A 10 3.23 13.85 2.10
C VAL A 10 1.72 13.93 2.28
N ASN A 11 1.05 14.61 1.35
CA ASN A 11 -0.38 14.77 1.44
C ASN A 11 -1.06 13.45 1.07
N LEU A 12 -1.43 12.67 2.08
CA LEU A 12 -2.07 11.37 1.87
C LEU A 12 -3.44 11.44 1.22
N GLN A 13 -4.02 12.65 1.06
CA GLN A 13 -5.27 12.88 0.33
C GLN A 13 -5.06 13.09 -1.18
N GLU A 14 -3.81 13.25 -1.62
CA GLU A 14 -3.46 13.28 -3.05
C GLU A 14 -3.21 11.86 -3.57
N SER A 15 -3.43 11.67 -4.88
CA SER A 15 -3.10 10.43 -5.57
C SER A 15 -1.61 10.13 -5.42
N LEU A 16 -1.26 8.86 -5.22
CA LEU A 16 0.14 8.42 -5.20
C LEU A 16 0.87 8.86 -6.47
N PHE A 17 0.19 8.85 -7.62
CA PHE A 17 0.76 9.31 -8.87
C PHE A 17 1.09 10.81 -8.86
N ASP A 18 0.17 11.65 -8.35
CA ASP A 18 0.37 13.10 -8.22
C ASP A 18 1.47 13.45 -7.21
N LEU A 19 1.65 12.62 -6.17
CA LEU A 19 2.76 12.69 -5.22
C LEU A 19 4.12 12.31 -5.85
N GLY A 20 4.14 11.88 -7.11
CA GLY A 20 5.35 11.52 -7.85
C GLY A 20 5.75 10.05 -7.72
N VAL A 21 4.85 9.15 -7.30
CA VAL A 21 5.11 7.71 -7.33
C VAL A 21 5.14 7.23 -8.78
N ASP A 22 6.33 6.91 -9.26
CA ASP A 22 6.54 6.28 -10.57
C ASP A 22 6.42 4.74 -10.50
N SER A 23 6.46 4.08 -11.66
CA SER A 23 6.32 2.61 -11.77
C SER A 23 7.34 1.81 -10.95
N MET A 24 8.59 2.28 -10.82
CA MET A 24 9.62 1.59 -10.04
C MET A 24 9.38 1.79 -8.54
N LEU A 25 9.00 3.00 -8.11
CA LEU A 25 8.58 3.26 -6.73
C LEU A 25 7.31 2.48 -6.36
N ALA A 26 6.33 2.39 -7.25
CA ALA A 26 5.13 1.58 -7.06
C ALA A 26 5.47 0.10 -6.92
N LEU A 27 6.42 -0.40 -7.73
CA LEU A 27 6.91 -1.77 -7.65
C LEU A 27 7.63 -2.05 -6.33
N ASP A 28 8.50 -1.14 -5.90
CA ASP A 28 9.19 -1.25 -4.61
C ASP A 28 8.19 -1.19 -3.44
N LEU A 29 7.22 -0.27 -3.49
CA LEU A 29 6.16 -0.15 -2.51
C LEU A 29 5.36 -1.46 -2.41
N ARG A 30 4.90 -2.00 -3.54
CA ARG A 30 4.21 -3.31 -3.58
C ARG A 30 5.05 -4.39 -2.92
N ASN A 31 6.34 -4.46 -3.25
CA ASN A 31 7.24 -5.48 -2.70
C ASN A 31 7.47 -5.29 -1.19
N ARG A 32 7.55 -4.04 -0.72
CA ARG A 32 7.63 -3.68 0.70
C ARG A 32 6.34 -4.04 1.45
N LEU A 33 5.18 -3.68 0.93
CA LEU A 33 3.88 -4.03 1.51
C LEU A 33 3.73 -5.55 1.66
N LYS A 34 4.07 -6.30 0.61
CA LYS A 34 4.07 -7.76 0.65
C LYS A 34 5.02 -8.33 1.72
N ARG A 35 6.22 -7.75 1.88
CA ARG A 35 7.19 -8.23 2.88
C ARG A 35 6.85 -7.81 4.31
N SER A 36 6.34 -6.60 4.51
CA SER A 36 6.11 -6.01 5.83
C SER A 36 4.73 -6.34 6.40
N ILE A 37 3.72 -6.46 5.54
CA ILE A 37 2.31 -6.55 5.93
C ILE A 37 1.68 -7.85 5.37
N GLY A 38 2.38 -8.57 4.49
CA GLY A 38 1.89 -9.83 3.91
C GLY A 38 0.84 -9.64 2.81
N ALA A 39 0.25 -8.47 2.69
CA ALA A 39 -0.74 -8.14 1.68
C ALA A 39 -0.11 -7.62 0.39
N THR A 40 -0.72 -7.96 -0.75
CA THR A 40 -0.27 -7.53 -2.08
C THR A 40 -1.29 -6.57 -2.68
N VAL A 41 -0.84 -5.39 -3.07
CA VAL A 41 -1.65 -4.41 -3.82
C VAL A 41 -1.23 -4.44 -5.29
N SER A 42 -2.19 -4.37 -6.22
CA SER A 42 -1.89 -4.41 -7.65
C SER A 42 -1.23 -3.11 -8.11
N LEU A 43 -0.30 -3.21 -9.07
CA LEU A 43 0.38 -2.03 -9.62
C LEU A 43 -0.62 -1.06 -10.26
N ALA A 44 -1.68 -1.58 -10.90
CA ALA A 44 -2.77 -0.77 -11.46
C ALA A 44 -3.53 0.03 -10.39
N THR A 45 -3.60 -0.46 -9.16
CA THR A 45 -4.16 0.31 -8.04
C THR A 45 -3.19 1.41 -7.64
N LEU A 46 -1.91 1.08 -7.43
CA LEU A 46 -0.87 2.04 -7.00
C LEU A 46 -0.59 3.14 -8.03
N MET A 47 -0.73 2.82 -9.31
CA MET A 47 -0.55 3.75 -10.44
C MET A 47 -1.86 4.40 -10.91
N GLY A 48 -2.99 4.07 -10.27
CA GLY A 48 -4.26 4.73 -10.52
C GLY A 48 -4.42 5.95 -9.61
N ASP A 49 -5.64 6.46 -9.53
CA ASP A 49 -6.03 7.57 -8.67
C ASP A 49 -6.17 7.19 -7.18
N ILE A 50 -5.46 6.17 -6.69
CA ILE A 50 -5.52 5.83 -5.27
C ILE A 50 -4.72 6.84 -4.45
N THR A 51 -5.33 7.33 -3.38
CA THR A 51 -4.67 8.18 -2.40
C THR A 51 -3.90 7.36 -1.36
N GLY A 52 -3.05 8.02 -0.59
CA GLY A 52 -2.35 7.38 0.53
C GLY A 52 -3.31 6.83 1.59
N ASP A 53 -4.36 7.58 1.93
CA ASP A 53 -5.38 7.13 2.88
C ASP A 53 -6.21 5.94 2.34
N GLY A 54 -6.59 5.99 1.07
CA GLY A 54 -7.34 4.91 0.43
C GLY A 54 -6.53 3.62 0.34
N LEU A 55 -5.20 3.74 0.18
CA LEU A 55 -4.31 2.60 0.21
C LEU A 55 -4.25 1.96 1.61
N VAL A 56 -4.16 2.76 2.68
CA VAL A 56 -4.15 2.26 4.06
C VAL A 56 -5.47 1.55 4.38
N ALA A 57 -6.61 2.15 4.06
CA ALA A 57 -7.92 1.54 4.31
C ALA A 57 -8.07 0.18 3.58
N LYS A 58 -7.60 0.08 2.33
CA LYS A 58 -7.60 -1.20 1.58
C LYS A 58 -6.69 -2.26 2.22
N LEU A 59 -5.63 -1.82 2.88
CA LEU A 59 -4.66 -2.70 3.50
C LEU A 59 -5.17 -3.26 4.82
N GLU A 60 -5.82 -2.43 5.62
CA GLU A 60 -6.54 -2.83 6.84
C GLU A 60 -7.63 -3.86 6.50
N ASP A 61 -8.44 -3.58 5.49
CA ASP A 61 -9.50 -4.49 5.02
C ASP A 61 -8.94 -5.78 4.37
N ALA A 62 -7.73 -5.76 3.82
CA ALA A 62 -7.05 -6.98 3.35
C ALA A 62 -6.52 -7.83 4.53
N ASP A 63 -5.95 -7.20 5.56
CA ASP A 63 -5.49 -7.87 6.77
C ASP A 63 -6.65 -8.55 7.53
N GLU A 64 -7.77 -7.87 7.68
CA GLU A 64 -8.96 -8.41 8.35
C GLU A 64 -9.48 -9.67 7.64
N ARG A 65 -9.51 -9.66 6.30
CA ARG A 65 -9.89 -10.85 5.50
C ARG A 65 -8.90 -12.00 5.63
N SER A 66 -7.60 -11.70 5.72
CA SER A 66 -6.57 -12.72 5.94
C SER A 66 -6.67 -13.34 7.34
N HIS A 67 -6.98 -12.54 8.37
CA HIS A 67 -7.16 -13.01 9.74
C HIS A 67 -8.40 -13.90 9.93
N THR A 68 -9.54 -13.57 9.29
CA THR A 68 -10.74 -14.42 9.37
C THR A 68 -10.60 -15.74 8.60
N ALA A 69 -9.81 -15.78 7.52
CA ALA A 69 -9.58 -17.00 6.75
C ALA A 69 -8.62 -17.99 7.44
N GLN A 70 -7.78 -17.52 8.38
CA GLN A 70 -6.82 -18.35 9.12
C GLN A 70 -7.50 -19.26 10.19
N LYS A 71 -8.74 -18.98 10.60
CA LYS A 71 -9.39 -19.65 11.75
C LYS A 71 -10.16 -20.94 11.40
N VAL A 72 -9.99 -21.53 10.21
CA VAL A 72 -10.79 -22.70 9.77
C VAL A 72 -10.05 -24.04 9.70
N ASP A 73 -8.74 -24.09 9.90
CA ASP A 73 -7.96 -25.35 9.72
C ASP A 73 -7.37 -25.96 11.01
N ILE A 74 -7.59 -25.39 12.21
CA ILE A 74 -7.04 -25.92 13.48
C ILE A 74 -7.93 -26.95 14.19
N SER A 75 -8.85 -27.61 13.48
CA SER A 75 -9.72 -28.62 14.10
C SER A 75 -9.96 -29.81 13.18
N ARG A 76 -8.99 -30.72 13.15
CA ARG A 76 -9.22 -32.14 12.88
C ARG A 76 -8.09 -32.97 13.50
N ASP A 77 -8.15 -33.17 14.81
CA ASP A 77 -7.54 -34.31 15.50
C ASP A 77 -8.66 -35.27 15.89
#